data_AF-A0A1I6CND5-F1
#
_entry.id   AF-A0A1I6CND5-F1
#
_cell.length_a   1.000
_cell.length_b   1.000
_cell.length_c   1.000
_cell.angle_alpha   90.00
_cell.angle_beta   90.00
_cell.angle_gamma   90.00
#
_symmetry.space_group_name_H-M   'P 1'
#
loop_
_entity.id
_entity.type
_entity.pdbx_description
1 polymer ?
#
loop_
_entity_poly.entity_id
_entity_poly.type
_entity_poly.pdbx_seq_one_letter_code
_entity_poly.pdbx_strand_id
1 'polypeptide(L)'
;MLNARPLFASLALIAAAGLASAQDSTPESSAPAEVETPAQTEGAGDPGLSMGAPAGPQLGQAYTAETHGDWELRCIRSEQETDPCQLYQLLRDSAGNSVAEISLFRLEGNARAEAGANIVVPLETALQAGASVSVDGGQARQYPFSFCNQVGCYARIGLTPTDIASFKRGAAAQLSIVPFAAPDQTVDLSISLSGFTAGYDNVSALQTQ
;
A
#
# COMPACT_ATOMS: atom_id res chain seq x y z
N MET A 1 -23.31 -27.42 -53.97
CA MET A 1 -24.45 -27.96 -53.23
C MET A 1 -24.86 -26.93 -52.20
N LEU A 2 -26.01 -26.28 -52.42
CA LEU A 2 -26.66 -25.37 -51.49
C LEU A 2 -27.07 -26.15 -50.22
N ASN A 3 -27.09 -25.50 -49.06
CA ASN A 3 -28.31 -25.49 -48.27
C ASN A 3 -28.36 -24.36 -47.23
N ALA A 4 -29.54 -23.76 -47.18
CA ALA A 4 -29.90 -22.59 -46.41
C ALA A 4 -30.60 -22.96 -45.08
N ARG A 5 -30.37 -22.09 -44.07
CA ARG A 5 -31.24 -21.56 -42.98
C ARG A 5 -32.49 -22.36 -42.49
N PRO A 6 -32.82 -22.27 -41.18
CA PRO A 6 -33.74 -21.21 -40.74
C PRO A 6 -33.47 -20.57 -39.36
N LEU A 7 -34.07 -19.38 -39.21
CA LEU A 7 -34.24 -18.61 -37.98
C LEU A 7 -35.22 -19.29 -37.02
N PHE A 8 -34.98 -19.14 -35.70
CA PHE A 8 -36.04 -19.14 -34.70
C PHE A 8 -35.83 -17.99 -33.71
N ALA A 9 -36.85 -17.14 -33.62
CA ALA A 9 -37.01 -16.09 -32.63
C ALA A 9 -37.62 -16.68 -31.35
N SER A 10 -37.24 -16.20 -30.17
CA SER A 10 -38.09 -16.25 -28.97
C SER A 10 -37.66 -15.19 -27.96
N LEU A 11 -38.66 -14.39 -27.61
CA LEU A 11 -38.69 -13.25 -26.69
C LEU A 11 -39.11 -13.78 -25.31
N ALA A 12 -38.44 -13.41 -24.22
CA ALA A 12 -38.99 -13.55 -22.87
C ALA A 12 -38.48 -12.41 -21.97
N LEU A 13 -39.43 -11.58 -21.55
CA LEU A 13 -39.30 -10.42 -20.67
C LEU A 13 -39.77 -10.85 -19.28
N ILE A 14 -38.96 -10.66 -18.24
CA ILE A 14 -39.42 -10.77 -16.84
C ILE A 14 -38.88 -9.56 -16.07
N ALA A 15 -39.80 -8.68 -15.65
CA ALA A 15 -39.56 -7.58 -14.75
C ALA A 15 -40.34 -7.83 -13.46
N ALA A 16 -39.67 -7.76 -12.30
CA ALA A 16 -40.30 -7.70 -10.99
C ALA A 16 -39.33 -7.15 -9.93
N ALA A 17 -39.74 -6.04 -9.30
CA ALA A 17 -39.44 -5.59 -7.92
C ALA A 17 -39.85 -4.11 -7.86
N GLY A 18 -40.57 -3.55 -6.88
CA GLY A 18 -41.05 -3.99 -5.58
C GLY A 18 -41.44 -2.68 -4.86
N LEU A 19 -42.66 -2.59 -4.34
CA LEU A 19 -43.20 -1.40 -3.68
C LEU A 19 -42.54 -1.17 -2.31
N ALA A 20 -42.22 0.08 -1.97
CA ALA A 20 -41.95 0.50 -0.59
C ALA A 20 -42.66 1.84 -0.31
N SER A 21 -43.48 1.80 0.74
CA SER A 21 -44.43 2.84 1.15
C SER A 21 -43.75 4.03 1.84
N ALA A 22 -44.22 5.25 1.53
CA ALA A 22 -44.00 6.44 2.34
C ALA A 22 -45.22 6.65 3.26
N GLN A 23 -44.99 6.86 4.55
CA GLN A 23 -46.03 7.33 5.47
C GLN A 23 -45.56 8.60 6.19
N ASP A 24 -46.54 9.50 6.20
CA ASP A 24 -46.61 10.89 6.63
C ASP A 24 -46.66 11.03 8.15
N SER A 25 -46.17 12.16 8.71
CA SER A 25 -46.83 12.93 9.77
C SER A 25 -45.96 14.07 10.31
N THR A 26 -46.42 15.30 10.07
CA THR A 26 -46.25 16.51 10.92
C THR A 26 -47.32 16.41 12.04
N PRO A 27 -47.29 17.05 13.25
CA PRO A 27 -46.77 18.40 13.50
C PRO A 27 -46.25 18.76 14.94
N GLU A 28 -45.84 20.03 15.04
CA GLU A 28 -46.12 21.00 16.11
C GLU A 28 -45.22 21.19 17.35
N SER A 29 -44.96 22.47 17.55
CA SER A 29 -44.21 23.20 18.57
C SER A 29 -44.92 23.24 19.92
N SER A 30 -44.16 23.12 21.01
CA SER A 30 -44.47 23.77 22.30
C SER A 30 -43.18 24.00 23.10
N ALA A 31 -42.98 25.22 23.58
CA ALA A 31 -41.97 25.60 24.57
C ALA A 31 -42.64 25.72 25.97
N PRO A 32 -41.90 26.09 27.04
CA PRO A 32 -40.75 25.43 27.66
C PRO A 32 -41.06 25.08 29.14
N ALA A 33 -40.27 24.22 29.79
CA ALA A 33 -40.29 24.06 31.25
C ALA A 33 -38.86 24.09 31.80
N GLU A 34 -38.62 25.12 32.60
CA GLU A 34 -37.40 25.48 33.30
C GLU A 34 -37.34 24.70 34.63
N VAL A 35 -36.29 23.91 34.88
CA VAL A 35 -35.92 23.47 36.23
C VAL A 35 -34.38 23.36 36.34
N GLU A 36 -33.83 24.44 36.89
CA GLU A 36 -32.75 24.52 37.89
C GLU A 36 -31.51 23.61 37.78
N THR A 37 -30.43 24.25 37.37
CA THR A 37 -29.02 23.92 37.61
C THR A 37 -28.65 23.95 39.11
N PRO A 38 -27.82 23.01 39.61
CA PRO A 38 -26.82 23.30 40.62
C PRO A 38 -25.47 23.56 39.94
N ALA A 39 -24.88 24.70 40.28
CA ALA A 39 -23.72 25.32 39.64
C ALA A 39 -22.51 24.37 39.46
N GLN A 40 -22.04 24.26 38.22
CA GLN A 40 -20.68 23.85 37.89
C GLN A 40 -19.75 25.06 38.06
N THR A 41 -18.68 24.88 38.81
CA THR A 41 -17.58 25.84 38.93
C THR A 41 -16.87 25.93 37.58
N GLU A 42 -16.85 27.12 37.00
CA GLU A 42 -16.22 27.43 35.72
C GLU A 42 -14.72 27.08 35.70
N GLY A 43 -14.35 26.09 34.87
CA GLY A 43 -13.15 26.19 34.06
C GLY A 43 -13.59 26.66 32.68
N ALA A 44 -13.14 27.84 32.25
CA ALA A 44 -13.58 28.48 31.01
C ALA A 44 -13.35 27.58 29.77
N GLY A 45 -14.44 27.06 29.22
CA GLY A 45 -14.51 26.36 27.94
C GLY A 45 -15.94 26.44 27.41
N ASP A 46 -16.09 26.82 26.15
CA ASP A 46 -17.38 26.90 25.45
C ASP A 46 -18.14 25.56 25.51
N PRO A 47 -19.40 25.49 26.00
CA PRO A 47 -20.12 24.23 26.28
C PRO A 47 -20.44 23.34 25.07
N GLY A 48 -20.12 23.76 23.85
CA GLY A 48 -20.56 23.08 22.62
C GLY A 48 -19.47 22.42 21.79
N LEU A 49 -18.19 22.69 22.07
CA LEU A 49 -17.12 22.37 21.12
C LEU A 49 -16.12 21.38 21.72
N SER A 50 -16.13 20.15 21.20
CA SER A 50 -15.09 19.16 21.49
C SER A 50 -13.78 19.59 20.84
N MET A 51 -12.72 19.71 21.64
CA MET A 51 -11.38 20.05 21.16
C MET A 51 -10.65 18.86 20.52
N GLY A 52 -11.29 17.68 20.49
CA GLY A 52 -10.65 16.43 20.05
C GLY A 52 -9.53 15.98 21.01
N ALA A 53 -9.20 14.70 20.95
CA ALA A 53 -7.96 14.18 21.55
C ALA A 53 -7.13 13.55 20.43
N PRO A 54 -5.78 13.65 20.48
CA PRO A 54 -4.95 13.00 19.49
C PRO A 54 -5.19 11.49 19.55
N ALA A 55 -5.73 10.93 18.47
CA ALA A 55 -5.85 9.49 18.30
C ALA A 55 -4.52 8.96 17.76
N GLY A 56 -3.84 8.13 18.55
CA GLY A 56 -2.70 7.34 18.07
C GLY A 56 -3.14 6.19 17.16
N PRO A 57 -2.18 5.51 16.50
CA PRO A 57 -2.49 4.35 15.68
C PRO A 57 -3.10 3.22 16.54
N GLN A 58 -4.14 2.57 16.02
CA GLN A 58 -4.83 1.45 16.65
C GLN A 58 -4.02 0.14 16.48
N LEU A 59 -4.23 -0.86 17.32
CA LEU A 59 -3.61 -2.19 17.15
C LEU A 59 -3.88 -2.74 15.74
N GLY A 60 -2.82 -3.20 15.07
CA GLY A 60 -2.84 -3.67 13.68
C GLY A 60 -2.78 -2.56 12.62
N GLN A 61 -2.85 -1.29 13.01
CA GLN A 61 -2.78 -0.16 12.07
C GLN A 61 -1.33 0.15 11.69
N ALA A 62 -1.07 0.26 10.39
CA ALA A 62 0.19 0.78 9.88
C ALA A 62 0.30 2.30 10.05
N TYR A 63 1.48 2.79 10.39
CA TYR A 63 1.80 4.21 10.49
C TYR A 63 3.24 4.49 10.07
N THR A 64 3.53 5.69 9.59
CA THR A 64 4.89 6.15 9.30
C THR A 64 5.50 6.69 10.59
N ALA A 65 6.51 6.02 11.11
CA ALA A 65 7.21 6.42 12.33
C ALA A 65 8.25 7.52 12.03
N GLU A 66 9.01 7.34 10.95
CA GLU A 66 10.09 8.25 10.55
C GLU A 66 10.17 8.37 9.02
N THR A 67 10.85 9.41 8.55
CA THR A 67 11.15 9.61 7.13
C THR A 67 12.63 9.97 6.99
N HIS A 68 13.34 9.24 6.12
CA HIS A 68 14.75 9.42 5.84
C HIS A 68 14.94 9.64 4.34
N GLY A 69 15.14 10.90 3.94
CA GLY A 69 15.18 11.25 2.52
C GLY A 69 13.90 10.82 1.81
N ASP A 70 14.03 9.93 0.84
CA ASP A 70 12.91 9.42 0.04
C ASP A 70 12.32 8.11 0.59
N TRP A 71 12.72 7.69 1.80
CA TRP A 71 12.24 6.46 2.45
C TRP A 71 11.40 6.75 3.67
N GLU A 72 10.32 6.00 3.83
CA GLU A 72 9.48 6.00 5.03
C GLU A 72 9.78 4.76 5.87
N LEU A 73 10.00 4.93 7.18
CA LEU A 73 9.98 3.84 8.13
C LEU A 73 8.52 3.59 8.55
N ARG A 74 7.90 2.55 8.01
CA ARG A 74 6.50 2.21 8.26
C ARG A 74 6.41 1.07 9.26
N CYS A 75 5.72 1.31 10.37
CA CYS A 75 5.53 0.35 11.45
C CYS A 75 4.07 -0.08 11.56
N ILE A 76 3.82 -1.23 12.17
CA ILE A 76 2.48 -1.69 12.50
C ILE A 76 2.34 -1.69 14.02
N ARG A 77 1.35 -0.95 14.54
CA ARG A 77 1.10 -0.93 15.98
C ARG A 77 0.76 -2.34 16.47
N SER A 78 1.52 -2.83 17.43
CA SER A 78 1.41 -4.17 17.98
C SER A 78 1.29 -4.15 19.50
N GLU A 79 1.11 -5.31 20.12
CA GLU A 79 1.17 -5.48 21.57
C GLU A 79 2.62 -5.57 22.10
N GLN A 80 3.62 -5.58 21.20
CA GLN A 80 5.03 -5.63 21.58
C GLN A 80 5.52 -4.27 22.08
N GLU A 81 6.59 -4.26 22.88
CA GLU A 81 7.22 -3.01 23.33
C GLU A 81 7.76 -2.18 22.15
N THR A 82 8.25 -2.85 21.11
CA THR A 82 8.71 -2.22 19.87
C THR A 82 7.89 -2.76 18.71
N ASP A 83 7.27 -1.85 17.95
CA ASP A 83 6.47 -2.21 16.79
C ASP A 83 7.36 -2.73 15.63
N PRO A 84 6.91 -3.75 14.88
CA PRO A 84 7.61 -4.18 13.68
C PRO A 84 7.52 -3.13 12.58
N CYS A 85 8.68 -2.73 12.06
CA CYS A 85 8.85 -1.70 11.04
C CYS A 85 9.52 -2.27 9.77
N GLN A 86 9.09 -1.76 8.62
CA GLN A 86 9.70 -1.98 7.31
C GLN A 86 10.09 -0.63 6.70
N LEU A 87 11.14 -0.63 5.89
CA LEU A 87 11.48 0.54 5.08
C LEU A 87 10.66 0.53 3.81
N TYR A 88 10.08 1.66 3.42
CA TYR A 88 9.13 1.76 2.31
C TYR A 88 9.47 2.92 1.38
N GLN A 89 9.31 2.71 0.07
CA GLN A 89 9.29 3.79 -0.91
C GLN A 89 8.23 3.52 -1.99
N LEU A 90 7.45 4.56 -2.29
CA LEU A 90 6.51 4.58 -3.41
C LEU A 90 7.23 5.08 -4.66
N LEU A 91 7.20 4.27 -5.72
CA LEU A 91 7.90 4.53 -6.96
C LEU A 91 6.95 5.20 -7.97
N ARG A 92 7.43 6.28 -8.57
CA ARG A 92 6.68 7.08 -9.52
C ARG A 92 7.32 7.07 -10.90
N ASP A 93 6.49 7.17 -11.93
CA ASP A 93 6.97 7.40 -13.29
C ASP A 93 7.39 8.87 -13.51
N SER A 94 7.86 9.17 -14.73
CA SER A 94 8.28 10.52 -15.11
C SER A 94 7.15 11.56 -15.13
N ALA A 95 5.89 11.12 -15.20
CA ALA A 95 4.72 11.97 -15.08
C ALA A 95 4.26 12.15 -13.61
N GLY A 96 4.94 11.49 -12.67
CA GLY A 96 4.64 11.56 -11.24
C GLY A 96 3.52 10.62 -10.79
N ASN A 97 3.06 9.70 -11.63
CA ASN A 97 2.06 8.71 -11.25
C ASN A 97 2.67 7.65 -10.35
N SER A 98 1.95 7.22 -9.32
CA SER A 98 2.33 6.08 -8.50
C SER A 98 2.18 4.79 -9.30
N VAL A 99 3.28 4.04 -9.50
CA VAL A 99 3.28 2.84 -10.34
C VAL A 99 3.61 1.58 -9.54
N ALA A 100 4.65 1.62 -8.73
CA ALA A 100 5.10 0.46 -7.97
C ALA A 100 5.53 0.88 -6.58
N GLU A 101 5.80 -0.09 -5.71
CA GLU A 101 6.35 0.16 -4.39
C GLU A 101 7.39 -0.89 -4.04
N ILE A 102 8.33 -0.51 -3.19
CA ILE A 102 9.31 -1.40 -2.59
C ILE A 102 9.24 -1.28 -1.07
N SER A 103 9.23 -2.42 -0.39
CA SER A 103 9.37 -2.48 1.06
C SER A 103 10.43 -3.49 1.50
N LEU A 104 11.19 -3.17 2.55
CA LEU A 104 12.32 -3.96 3.03
C LEU A 104 12.22 -4.28 4.53
N PHE A 105 12.67 -5.48 4.89
CA PHE A 105 12.81 -5.95 6.26
C PHE A 105 14.15 -6.68 6.43
N ARG A 106 14.76 -6.61 7.62
CA ARG A 106 16.01 -7.35 7.90
C ARG A 106 15.69 -8.81 8.19
N LEU A 107 16.63 -9.70 7.85
CA LEU A 107 16.54 -11.13 8.12
C LEU A 107 17.61 -11.54 9.13
N GLU A 108 17.20 -12.06 10.27
CA GLU A 108 18.13 -12.66 11.23
C GLU A 108 18.34 -14.14 10.95
N GLY A 109 19.58 -14.62 11.12
CA GLY A 109 19.90 -16.05 10.99
C GLY A 109 19.92 -16.59 9.57
N ASN A 110 19.70 -15.76 8.55
CA ASN A 110 19.75 -16.19 7.16
C ASN A 110 21.17 -16.08 6.58
N ALA A 111 21.76 -17.22 6.22
CA ALA A 111 23.14 -17.29 5.72
C ALA A 111 23.34 -16.71 4.31
N ARG A 112 22.26 -16.49 3.54
CA ARG A 112 22.33 -16.10 2.12
C ARG A 112 21.86 -14.67 1.87
N ALA A 113 20.93 -14.16 2.68
CA ALA A 113 20.35 -12.83 2.53
C ALA A 113 20.33 -12.12 3.89
N GLU A 114 20.80 -10.88 3.93
CA GLU A 114 20.76 -10.02 5.11
C GLU A 114 19.39 -9.33 5.24
N ALA A 115 18.70 -9.12 4.12
CA ALA A 115 17.37 -8.56 4.09
C ALA A 115 16.47 -9.24 3.06
N GLY A 116 15.17 -9.16 3.29
CA GLY A 116 14.14 -9.42 2.31
C GLY A 116 13.52 -8.11 1.84
N ALA A 117 13.08 -8.08 0.59
CA ALA A 117 12.23 -7.01 0.12
C ALA A 117 11.07 -7.53 -0.72
N ASN A 118 9.96 -6.79 -0.69
CA ASN A 118 8.82 -6.98 -1.56
C ASN A 118 8.78 -5.81 -2.54
N ILE A 119 8.73 -6.13 -3.83
CA ILE A 119 8.41 -5.16 -4.87
C ILE A 119 7.02 -5.51 -5.38
N VAL A 120 6.10 -4.56 -5.28
CA VAL A 120 4.73 -4.69 -5.78
C VAL A 120 4.58 -3.83 -7.02
N VAL A 121 4.19 -4.46 -8.12
CA VAL A 121 4.02 -3.81 -9.43
C VAL A 121 2.58 -3.97 -9.91
N PRO A 122 2.11 -3.16 -10.86
CA PRO A 122 0.74 -3.23 -11.34
C PRO A 122 0.37 -4.60 -11.90
N LEU A 123 -0.94 -4.86 -11.90
CA LEU A 123 -1.52 -5.91 -12.74
C LEU A 123 -1.19 -5.67 -14.22
N GLU A 124 -1.34 -6.71 -15.03
CA GLU A 124 -0.94 -6.69 -16.45
C GLU A 124 0.58 -6.52 -16.67
N THR A 125 1.41 -6.81 -15.67
CA THR A 125 2.87 -7.00 -15.84
C THR A 125 3.17 -8.40 -16.40
N ALA A 126 4.11 -8.49 -17.34
CA ALA A 126 4.52 -9.75 -17.96
C ALA A 126 5.27 -10.66 -16.97
N LEU A 127 4.59 -11.68 -16.45
CA LEU A 127 5.12 -12.52 -15.38
C LEU A 127 6.41 -13.26 -15.76
N GLN A 128 6.52 -13.72 -17.01
CA GLN A 128 7.69 -14.46 -17.49
C GLN A 128 8.94 -13.59 -17.62
N ALA A 129 8.77 -12.27 -17.76
CA ALA A 129 9.89 -11.32 -17.80
C ALA A 129 10.42 -10.98 -16.40
N GLY A 130 9.66 -11.21 -15.33
CA GLY A 130 10.04 -10.84 -13.98
C GLY A 130 10.24 -9.32 -13.80
N ALA A 131 10.72 -8.93 -12.62
CA ALA A 131 11.19 -7.59 -12.34
C ALA A 131 12.72 -7.55 -12.43
N SER A 132 13.28 -6.53 -13.04
CA SER A 132 14.73 -6.32 -13.09
C SER A 132 15.13 -5.15 -12.19
N VAL A 133 16.19 -5.32 -11.39
CA VAL A 133 16.74 -4.26 -10.54
C VAL A 133 18.23 -4.10 -10.79
N SER A 134 18.68 -2.87 -10.99
CA SER A 134 20.10 -2.50 -11.04
C SER A 134 20.38 -1.34 -10.09
N VAL A 135 21.63 -1.17 -9.66
CA VAL A 135 22.08 -0.03 -8.82
C VAL A 135 23.11 0.76 -9.61
N ASP A 136 22.90 2.07 -9.75
CA ASP A 136 23.78 3.01 -10.45
C ASP A 136 24.23 2.53 -11.86
N GLY A 137 23.32 1.88 -12.61
CA GLY A 137 23.63 1.34 -13.94
C GLY A 137 24.55 0.11 -13.95
N GLY A 138 24.80 -0.49 -12.78
CA GLY A 138 25.51 -1.76 -12.64
C GLY A 138 24.73 -2.95 -13.22
N GLN A 139 25.27 -4.16 -13.05
CA GLN A 139 24.64 -5.37 -13.55
C GLN A 139 23.23 -5.55 -12.97
N ALA A 140 22.24 -5.60 -13.87
CA ALA A 140 20.86 -5.85 -13.49
C ALA A 140 20.66 -7.30 -13.04
N ARG A 141 19.80 -7.48 -12.03
CA ARG A 141 19.34 -8.79 -11.56
C ARG A 141 17.86 -8.94 -11.78
N GLN A 142 17.49 -10.11 -12.27
CA GLN A 142 16.11 -10.46 -12.57
C GLN A 142 15.51 -11.27 -11.43
N TYR A 143 14.30 -10.90 -11.01
CA TYR A 143 13.54 -11.51 -9.93
C TYR A 143 12.18 -11.98 -10.45
N PRO A 144 11.86 -13.27 -10.34
CA PRO A 144 10.54 -13.76 -10.75
C PRO A 144 9.45 -13.24 -9.82
N PHE A 145 8.27 -12.97 -10.38
CA PHE A 145 7.09 -12.73 -9.57
C PHE A 145 6.65 -14.02 -8.88
N SER A 146 6.44 -13.95 -7.56
CA SER A 146 6.03 -15.08 -6.75
C SER A 146 4.53 -15.36 -6.85
N PHE A 147 3.72 -14.30 -6.85
CA PHE A 147 2.27 -14.37 -6.95
C PHE A 147 1.72 -12.98 -7.33
N CYS A 148 0.44 -12.94 -7.70
CA CYS A 148 -0.30 -11.69 -7.84
C CYS A 148 -1.61 -11.78 -7.05
N ASN A 149 -2.10 -10.64 -6.59
CA ASN A 149 -3.43 -10.48 -5.98
C ASN A 149 -4.07 -9.19 -6.51
N GLN A 150 -5.15 -8.73 -5.90
CA GLN A 150 -5.86 -7.52 -6.33
C GLN A 150 -5.04 -6.22 -6.20
N VAL A 151 -3.99 -6.20 -5.36
CA VAL A 151 -3.10 -5.06 -5.18
C VAL A 151 -2.07 -4.99 -6.31
N GLY A 152 -1.53 -6.14 -6.73
CA GLY A 152 -0.52 -6.19 -7.76
C GLY A 152 0.23 -7.53 -7.79
N CYS A 153 1.33 -7.55 -8.54
CA CYS A 153 2.22 -8.69 -8.65
C CYS A 153 3.46 -8.49 -7.77
N TYR A 154 3.81 -9.51 -6.99
CA TYR A 154 4.83 -9.44 -5.95
C TYR A 154 6.10 -10.15 -6.40
N ALA A 155 7.20 -9.41 -6.49
CA ALA A 155 8.54 -9.98 -6.52
C ALA A 155 9.10 -9.96 -5.10
N ARG A 156 9.47 -11.14 -4.59
CA ARG A 156 10.08 -11.30 -3.26
C ARG A 156 11.57 -11.52 -3.46
N ILE A 157 12.37 -10.55 -3.04
CA ILE A 157 13.81 -10.53 -3.30
C ILE A 157 14.59 -10.77 -2.02
N GLY A 158 15.63 -11.60 -2.12
CA GLY A 158 16.65 -11.71 -1.07
C GLY A 158 17.80 -10.79 -1.43
N LEU A 159 18.20 -9.93 -0.50
CA LEU A 159 19.31 -9.00 -0.64
C LEU A 159 20.49 -9.54 0.16
N THR A 160 21.60 -9.79 -0.54
CA THR A 160 22.86 -10.22 0.07
C THR A 160 23.55 -9.05 0.78
N PRO A 161 24.56 -9.30 1.64
CA PRO A 161 25.36 -8.23 2.22
C PRO A 161 25.99 -7.28 1.18
N THR A 162 26.39 -7.82 0.02
CA THR A 162 26.89 -7.03 -1.10
C THR A 162 25.82 -6.09 -1.67
N ASP A 163 24.57 -6.53 -1.67
CA ASP A 163 23.45 -5.74 -2.21
C ASP A 163 23.11 -4.60 -1.28
N ILE A 164 23.03 -4.88 0.02
CA ILE A 164 22.85 -3.86 1.05
C ILE A 164 24.00 -2.86 1.01
N ALA A 165 25.24 -3.31 0.89
CA ALA A 165 26.39 -2.42 0.74
C ALA A 165 26.32 -1.57 -0.54
N SER A 166 25.79 -2.12 -1.63
CA SER A 166 25.54 -1.35 -2.86
C SER A 166 24.45 -0.31 -2.67
N PHE A 167 23.34 -0.65 -2.01
CA PHE A 167 22.23 0.27 -1.74
C PHE A 167 22.66 1.40 -0.80
N LYS A 168 23.48 1.09 0.23
CA LYS A 168 24.00 2.08 1.19
C LYS A 168 24.97 3.10 0.55
N ARG A 169 25.68 2.70 -0.50
CA ARG A 169 26.65 3.57 -1.20
C ARG A 169 26.11 4.24 -2.45
N GLY A 170 25.10 3.64 -3.07
CA GLY A 170 24.59 4.08 -4.37
C GLY A 170 23.70 5.31 -4.28
N ALA A 171 23.44 5.92 -5.44
CA ALA A 171 22.58 7.09 -5.55
C ALA A 171 21.15 6.70 -5.91
N ALA A 172 21.00 5.78 -6.86
CA ALA A 172 19.70 5.27 -7.29
C ALA A 172 19.78 3.81 -7.71
N ALA A 173 18.71 3.07 -7.46
CA ALA A 173 18.43 1.81 -8.12
C ALA A 173 17.37 2.01 -9.20
N GLN A 174 17.37 1.17 -10.22
CA GLN A 174 16.41 1.20 -11.31
C GLN A 174 15.61 -0.09 -11.28
N LEU A 175 14.31 0.00 -11.03
CA LEU A 175 13.35 -1.08 -11.27
C LEU A 175 12.91 -1.01 -12.73
N SER A 176 12.88 -2.15 -13.42
CA SER A 176 12.35 -2.28 -14.77
C SER A 176 11.35 -3.42 -14.83
N ILE A 177 10.20 -3.16 -15.45
CA ILE A 177 9.14 -4.13 -15.70
C ILE A 177 8.68 -4.08 -17.16
N VAL A 178 8.14 -5.19 -17.64
CA VAL A 178 7.60 -5.30 -19.01
C VAL A 178 6.08 -5.39 -18.93
N PRO A 179 5.32 -4.49 -19.58
CA PRO A 179 3.87 -4.63 -19.70
C PRO A 179 3.49 -5.89 -20.51
N PHE A 180 2.48 -6.63 -20.07
CA PHE A 180 2.00 -7.83 -20.77
C PHE A 180 1.45 -7.50 -22.16
N ALA A 181 0.76 -6.36 -22.28
CA ALA A 181 0.19 -5.90 -23.54
C ALA A 181 1.23 -5.35 -24.54
N ALA A 182 2.45 -5.04 -24.08
CA ALA A 182 3.53 -4.44 -24.88
C ALA A 182 4.87 -5.09 -24.51
N PRO A 183 5.12 -6.35 -24.93
CA PRO A 183 6.28 -7.13 -24.51
C PRO A 183 7.63 -6.62 -25.05
N ASP A 184 7.59 -5.68 -26.00
CA ASP A 184 8.73 -4.97 -26.58
C ASP A 184 9.07 -3.66 -25.85
N GLN A 185 8.27 -3.27 -24.85
CA GLN A 185 8.43 -2.03 -24.08
C GLN A 185 8.85 -2.32 -22.64
N THR A 186 9.58 -1.38 -22.05
CA THR A 186 9.94 -1.40 -20.62
C THR A 186 9.39 -0.16 -19.92
N VAL A 187 8.99 -0.34 -18.66
CA VAL A 187 8.69 0.74 -17.73
C VAL A 187 9.80 0.76 -16.68
N ASP A 188 10.56 1.86 -16.69
CA ASP A 188 11.69 2.06 -15.82
C ASP A 188 11.33 3.06 -14.69
N LEU A 189 11.33 2.58 -13.45
CA LEU A 189 11.04 3.34 -12.23
C LEU A 189 12.29 3.50 -11.35
N SER A 190 12.65 4.74 -11.04
CA SER A 190 13.77 5.02 -10.14
C SER A 190 13.39 4.70 -8.70
N ILE A 191 14.24 3.94 -8.03
CA ILE A 191 14.26 3.76 -6.58
C ILE A 191 15.36 4.67 -6.05
N SER A 192 14.99 5.72 -5.32
CA SER A 192 15.99 6.61 -4.71
C SER A 192 16.69 5.88 -3.57
N LEU A 193 18.02 5.98 -3.51
CA LEU A 193 18.80 5.47 -2.37
C LEU A 193 19.15 6.58 -1.36
N SER A 194 18.66 7.79 -1.59
CA SER A 194 18.78 8.91 -0.66
C SER A 194 18.06 8.61 0.65
N GLY A 195 18.82 8.53 1.75
CA GLY A 195 18.30 8.18 3.07
C GLY A 195 18.17 6.68 3.36
N PHE A 196 18.52 5.81 2.40
CA PHE A 196 18.42 4.35 2.57
C PHE A 196 19.18 3.86 3.80
N THR A 197 20.44 4.28 3.97
CA THR A 197 21.27 3.83 5.10
C THR A 197 20.65 4.19 6.44
N ALA A 198 20.22 5.44 6.61
CA ALA A 198 19.59 5.91 7.85
C ALA A 198 18.29 5.16 8.15
N GLY A 199 17.47 4.91 7.13
CA GLY A 199 16.23 4.15 7.30
C GLY A 199 16.46 2.67 7.58
N TYR A 200 17.34 2.00 6.82
CA TYR A 200 17.61 0.56 6.94
C TYR A 200 18.16 0.18 8.31
N ASP A 201 18.94 1.05 8.95
CA ASP A 201 19.49 0.81 10.28
C ASP A 201 18.38 0.79 11.37
N ASN A 202 17.19 1.34 11.10
CA ASN A 202 16.03 1.34 12.00
C ASN A 202 14.96 0.28 11.68
N VAL A 203 15.15 -0.53 10.64
CA VAL A 203 14.20 -1.57 10.22
C VAL A 203 14.16 -2.74 11.20
N SER A 204 12.99 -3.31 11.49
CA SER A 204 12.90 -4.49 12.34
C SER A 204 13.52 -5.73 11.67
N ALA A 205 14.06 -6.62 12.49
CA ALA A 205 14.66 -7.85 12.03
C ALA A 205 13.68 -9.01 12.23
N LEU A 206 13.32 -9.67 11.13
CA LEU A 206 12.45 -10.83 11.15
C LEU A 206 13.30 -12.10 11.28
N GLN A 207 12.91 -12.96 12.21
CA GLN A 207 13.53 -14.28 12.35
C GLN A 207 13.02 -15.18 11.22
N THR A 208 13.94 -15.76 10.46
CA THR A 208 13.58 -16.85 9.55
C THR A 208 13.34 -18.11 10.38
N GLN A 209 12.08 -18.56 10.44
CA GLN A 209 11.69 -19.85 11.01
C GLN A 209 12.22 -21.02 10.18
#